data_AF-A0A349HPU5-F1
#
_entry.id   AF-A0A349HPU5-F1
#
_cell.length_a   1.000
_cell.length_b   1.000
_cell.length_c   1.000
_cell.angle_alpha   90.00
_cell.angle_beta   90.00
_cell.angle_gamma   90.00
#
_symmetry.space_group_name_H-M   'P 1'
#
loop_
_entity.id
_entity.type
_entity.pdbx_description
1 polymer ?
#
loop_
_entity_poly.entity_id
_entity_poly.type
_entity_poly.pdbx_seq_one_letter_code
_entity_poly.pdbx_strand_id
1 'polypeptide(L)'
;MTIKDTDMLKNRIRWKVYNGEIKEINQCGIGGINFKFRLTDNQELVKFSDFINSKDDLSPMNLYEFFRQNNIKFSVRPRYVKGIGLSKNIRIHVLFLLYASKIKTYA
;
A
#
# COMPACT_ATOMS: atom_id res chain seq x y z
N MET A 1 -7.66 13.14 1.99
CA MET A 1 -6.31 12.70 2.41
C MET A 1 -5.43 13.92 2.24
N THR A 2 -4.78 14.40 3.29
CA THR A 2 -3.88 15.55 3.17
C THR A 2 -2.51 15.07 2.71
N ILE A 3 -1.82 15.87 1.91
CA ILE A 3 -0.45 15.63 1.39
C ILE A 3 0.51 15.12 2.49
N LYS A 4 0.28 15.53 3.75
CA LYS A 4 1.02 15.13 4.95
C LYS A 4 1.02 13.62 5.25
N ASP A 5 -0.04 12.87 4.94
CA ASP A 5 -0.11 11.43 5.25
C ASP A 5 0.78 10.59 4.31
N THR A 6 0.88 11.02 3.05
CA THR A 6 1.72 10.37 2.04
C THR A 6 3.20 10.61 2.33
N ASP A 7 3.58 11.83 2.71
CA ASP A 7 4.97 12.17 3.05
C ASP A 7 5.46 11.44 4.30
N MET A 8 4.61 11.32 5.34
CA MET A 8 4.94 10.52 6.52
C MET A 8 5.15 9.05 6.19
N LEU A 9 4.35 8.47 5.29
CA LEU A 9 4.51 7.09 4.87
C LEU A 9 5.82 6.89 4.08
N LYS A 10 6.12 7.79 3.14
CA LYS A 10 7.38 7.79 2.36
C LYS A 10 8.60 7.84 3.28
N ASN A 11 8.61 8.79 4.22
CA ASN A 11 9.71 8.95 5.16
C ASN A 11 9.88 7.74 6.09
N ARG A 12 8.78 7.16 6.55
CA ARG A 12 8.81 5.94 7.37
C ARG A 12 9.39 4.75 6.61
N ILE A 13 9.02 4.59 5.34
CA ILE A 13 9.56 3.51 4.49
C ILE A 13 11.05 3.74 4.24
N ARG A 14 11.48 4.96 3.89
CA ARG A 14 12.90 5.32 3.70
C ARG A 14 13.74 4.98 4.92
N TRP A 15 13.30 5.42 6.10
CA TRP A 15 14.04 5.21 7.34
C TRP A 15 14.21 3.72 7.64
N LYS A 16 13.18 2.92 7.41
CA LYS A 16 13.24 1.46 7.62
C LYS A 16 14.13 0.74 6.62
N VAL A 17 14.14 1.18 5.35
CA VAL A 17 15.06 0.64 4.32
C VAL A 17 16.50 0.95 4.70
N TYR A 18 16.80 2.19 5.12
CA TYR A 18 18.15 2.61 5.50
C TYR A 18 18.69 1.85 6.72
N ASN A 19 17.83 1.58 7.71
CA ASN A 19 18.22 0.87 8.94
C ASN A 19 18.11 -0.67 8.84
N GLY A 20 17.76 -1.23 7.68
CA GLY A 20 17.63 -2.68 7.50
C GLY A 20 16.45 -3.33 8.24
N GLU A 21 15.44 -2.54 8.64
CA GLU A 21 14.26 -3.00 9.39
C GLU A 21 13.18 -3.61 8.47
N ILE A 22 13.60 -4.55 7.63
CA ILE A 22 12.82 -5.14 6.52
C ILE A 22 11.51 -5.78 6.98
N LYS A 23 11.54 -6.46 8.13
CA LYS A 23 10.37 -7.16 8.69
C LYS A 23 9.21 -6.22 8.98
N GLU A 24 9.50 -4.95 9.28
CA GLU A 24 8.50 -3.97 9.63
C GLU A 24 7.92 -3.22 8.41
N ILE A 25 8.51 -3.38 7.23
CA ILE A 25 8.04 -2.78 5.97
C ILE A 25 6.91 -3.60 5.35
N ASN A 26 6.79 -4.89 5.71
CA ASN A 26 5.81 -5.87 5.22
C ASN A 26 4.31 -5.52 5.46
N GLN A 27 4.03 -4.29 5.90
CA GLN A 27 2.69 -3.74 5.94
C GLN A 27 2.69 -2.23 5.72
N CYS A 28 1.73 -1.74 4.95
CA CYS A 28 1.50 -0.30 4.77
C CYS A 28 0.02 0.03 4.67
N GLY A 29 -0.39 1.13 5.30
CA GLY A 29 -1.77 1.59 5.29
C GLY A 29 -1.89 2.90 4.51
N ILE A 30 -2.74 2.93 3.49
CA ILE A 30 -3.07 4.12 2.70
C ILE A 30 -4.57 4.27 2.61
N GLY A 31 -5.07 5.45 2.97
CA GLY A 31 -6.51 5.70 3.08
C GLY A 31 -7.21 4.67 3.97
N GLY A 32 -8.32 4.12 3.49
CA GLY A 32 -9.10 3.08 4.18
C GLY A 32 -8.60 1.65 3.98
N ILE A 33 -7.39 1.47 3.43
CA ILE A 33 -6.85 0.17 3.04
C ILE A 33 -5.51 -0.09 3.74
N ASN A 34 -5.34 -1.30 4.26
CA ASN A 34 -4.07 -1.80 4.78
C ASN A 34 -3.59 -2.97 3.92
N PHE A 35 -2.38 -2.87 3.39
CA PHE A 35 -1.70 -3.94 2.67
C PHE A 35 -0.76 -4.65 3.63
N LYS A 36 -0.81 -5.98 3.63
CA LYS A 36 0.18 -6.83 4.30
C LYS A 36 0.82 -7.71 3.24
N PHE A 37 2.11 -7.57 3.03
CA PHE A 37 2.87 -8.17 1.95
C PHE A 37 4.17 -8.77 2.47
N ARG A 38 4.90 -9.50 1.64
CA ARG A 38 6.19 -10.07 2.01
C ARG A 38 7.22 -9.73 0.94
N LEU A 39 8.18 -8.88 1.29
CA LEU A 39 9.40 -8.71 0.53
C LEU A 39 10.42 -9.72 1.04
N THR A 40 11.02 -10.47 0.12
CA THR A 40 11.86 -11.63 0.38
C THR A 40 13.33 -11.38 0.13
N ASP A 41 13.67 -10.38 -0.69
CA ASP A 41 15.05 -10.02 -0.99
C ASP A 41 15.30 -8.50 -1.04
N ASN A 42 16.58 -8.12 -1.11
CA ASN A 42 17.01 -6.73 -1.16
C ASN A 42 16.63 -6.02 -2.47
N GLN A 43 16.42 -6.75 -3.57
CA GLN A 43 16.02 -6.15 -4.84
C GLN A 43 14.56 -5.72 -4.81
N GLU A 44 13.67 -6.55 -4.26
CA GLU A 44 12.26 -6.22 -4.02
C GLU A 44 12.11 -4.99 -3.11
N LEU A 45 13.00 -4.86 -2.12
CA LEU A 45 13.05 -3.70 -1.22
C LEU A 45 13.45 -2.41 -1.93
N VAL A 46 14.52 -2.45 -2.72
CA VAL A 46 14.98 -1.29 -3.50
C VAL A 46 13.88 -0.86 -4.48
N LYS A 47 13.30 -1.81 -5.23
CA LYS A 47 12.18 -1.55 -6.15
C LYS A 47 10.98 -0.92 -5.43
N PHE A 48 10.64 -1.43 -4.25
CA PHE A 48 9.53 -0.88 -3.45
C PHE A 48 9.84 0.53 -2.96
N SER A 49 11.05 0.77 -2.45
CA SER A 49 11.50 2.10 -2.04
C SER A 49 11.45 3.10 -3.19
N ASP A 50 12.00 2.74 -4.35
CA ASP A 50 12.03 3.58 -5.55
C ASP A 50 10.61 3.89 -6.04
N PHE A 51 9.74 2.88 -6.07
CA PHE A 51 8.34 3.04 -6.41
C PHE A 51 7.64 4.06 -5.50
N ILE A 52 7.77 3.91 -4.18
CA ILE A 52 7.17 4.82 -3.20
C ILE A 52 7.69 6.26 -3.36
N ASN A 53 8.96 6.42 -3.72
CA ASN A 53 9.61 7.72 -3.91
C ASN A 53 9.26 8.37 -5.25
N SER A 54 9.00 7.59 -6.29
CA SER A 54 8.69 8.07 -7.64
C SER A 54 7.29 8.65 -7.81
N LYS A 55 6.38 8.40 -6.86
CA LYS A 55 4.97 8.81 -6.94
C LYS A 55 4.71 10.01 -6.05
N ASP A 56 4.28 11.13 -6.62
CA ASP A 56 3.88 12.31 -5.85
C ASP A 56 2.64 12.03 -5.00
N ASP A 57 1.59 11.45 -5.62
CA ASP A 57 0.38 11.00 -4.92
C ASP A 57 0.29 9.47 -4.90
N LEU A 58 0.39 8.90 -3.69
CA LEU A 58 0.41 7.46 -3.49
C LEU A 58 -1.00 6.98 -3.11
N SER A 59 -1.67 6.34 -4.07
CA SER A 59 -2.99 5.76 -3.86
C SER A 59 -2.91 4.27 -3.49
N PRO A 60 -3.96 3.70 -2.87
CA PRO A 60 -4.07 2.25 -2.69
C PRO A 60 -3.99 1.47 -4.01
N MET A 61 -4.41 2.08 -5.12
CA MET A 61 -4.34 1.44 -6.44
C MET A 61 -2.91 1.29 -6.91
N ASN A 62 -2.11 2.34 -6.74
CA ASN A 62 -0.70 2.33 -7.14
C ASN A 62 0.02 1.16 -6.44
N LEU A 63 -0.23 0.95 -5.15
CA LEU A 63 0.32 -0.18 -4.39
C LEU A 63 -0.17 -1.54 -4.92
N TYR A 64 -1.46 -1.66 -5.19
CA TYR A 64 -2.02 -2.89 -5.74
C TYR A 64 -1.37 -3.27 -7.06
N GLU A 65 -1.24 -2.31 -7.98
CA GLU A 65 -0.61 -2.52 -9.28
C GLU A 65 0.87 -2.86 -9.14
N PHE A 66 1.61 -2.17 -8.27
CA PHE A 66 3.00 -2.49 -7.99
C PHE A 66 3.18 -3.94 -7.52
N PHE A 67 2.39 -4.38 -6.54
CA PHE A 67 2.49 -5.76 -6.05
C PHE A 67 2.10 -6.78 -7.12
N ARG A 68 1.08 -6.48 -7.93
CA ARG A 68 0.68 -7.33 -9.06
C ARG A 68 1.78 -7.44 -10.11
N GLN A 69 2.34 -6.31 -10.56
CA GLN A 69 3.38 -6.27 -11.59
C GLN A 69 4.67 -6.97 -11.17
N ASN A 70 5.00 -6.92 -9.89
CA ASN A 70 6.20 -7.55 -9.34
C ASN A 70 5.93 -8.96 -8.79
N ASN A 71 4.73 -9.53 -8.96
CA ASN A 71 4.34 -10.84 -8.43
C ASN A 71 4.56 -11.00 -6.91
N ILE A 72 4.51 -9.89 -6.17
CA ILE A 72 4.69 -9.89 -4.71
C ILE A 72 3.40 -10.43 -4.08
N LYS A 73 3.53 -11.39 -3.16
CA LYS A 73 2.37 -11.89 -2.40
C LYS A 73 1.90 -10.83 -1.40
N PHE A 74 0.63 -10.47 -1.49
CA PHE A 74 0.00 -9.52 -0.56
C PHE A 74 -1.43 -9.93 -0.18
N SER A 75 -1.90 -9.34 0.92
CA SER A 75 -3.26 -9.41 1.41
C SER A 75 -3.74 -8.00 1.75
N VAL A 76 -5.05 -7.80 1.63
CA VAL A 76 -5.69 -6.51 1.83
C VAL A 76 -6.62 -6.60 3.03
N ARG A 77 -6.54 -5.63 3.93
CA ARG A 77 -7.40 -5.52 5.11
C ARG A 77 -8.04 -4.13 5.15
N PRO A 78 -9.25 -3.99 5.71
CA PRO A 78 -9.81 -2.68 5.95
C PRO A 78 -8.98 -1.94 6.98
N ARG A 79 -8.80 -0.62 6.79
CA ARG A 79 -8.25 0.29 7.78
C ARG A 79 -9.33 1.30 8.16
N TYR A 80 -9.59 1.44 9.45
CA TYR A 80 -10.54 2.44 9.93
C TYR A 80 -9.93 3.84 9.85
N VAL A 81 -10.51 4.69 9.01
CA VAL A 81 -10.24 6.12 8.94
C VAL A 81 -11.21 6.83 9.88
N LYS A 82 -10.65 7.46 10.92
CA LYS A 82 -11.43 8.27 11.86
C LYS A 82 -12.02 9.48 11.13
N GLY A 83 -13.25 9.87 11.49
CA GLY A 83 -13.92 11.06 10.94
C GLY A 83 -14.84 10.82 9.74
N ILE A 84 -14.84 9.62 9.14
CA ILE A 84 -15.77 9.29 8.03
C ILE A 84 -16.87 8.28 8.42
N GLY A 85 -16.78 7.66 9.59
CA GLY A 85 -17.77 6.71 10.11
C GLY A 85 -17.65 5.28 9.55
N LEU A 86 -18.26 4.32 10.23
CA LEU A 86 -18.13 2.89 9.91
C LEU A 86 -18.66 2.54 8.52
N SER A 87 -19.84 3.04 8.14
CA SER A 87 -20.47 2.75 6.85
C SER A 87 -19.61 3.21 5.68
N LYS A 88 -19.00 4.40 5.75
CA LYS A 88 -18.08 4.89 4.70
C LYS A 88 -16.79 4.08 4.64
N ASN A 89 -16.24 3.68 5.79
CA ASN A 89 -15.07 2.80 5.84
C ASN A 89 -15.34 1.45 5.13
N ILE A 90 -16.49 0.83 5.40
CA ILE A 90 -16.90 -0.41 4.75
C ILE A 90 -17.05 -0.20 3.24
N ARG A 91 -17.73 0.87 2.81
CA ARG A 91 -17.89 1.18 1.37
C ARG A 91 -16.56 1.34 0.66
N ILE A 92 -15.60 2.06 1.24
CA ILE A 92 -14.25 2.22 0.66
C ILE A 92 -13.58 0.86 0.47
N HIS A 93 -13.63 -0.01 1.48
CA HIS A 93 -13.01 -1.32 1.41
C HIS A 93 -13.65 -2.22 0.34
N VAL A 94 -14.99 -2.27 0.29
CA VAL A 94 -15.73 -3.05 -0.71
C VAL A 94 -15.47 -2.55 -2.13
N LEU A 95 -15.50 -1.22 -2.35
CA LEU A 95 -15.21 -0.63 -3.65
C LEU A 95 -13.80 -0.97 -4.13
N PHE A 96 -12.82 -0.92 -3.21
CA PHE A 96 -11.45 -1.32 -3.53
C PHE A 96 -11.36 -2.80 -3.94
N LEU A 97 -12.01 -3.72 -3.21
CA LEU A 97 -12.00 -5.14 -3.54
C LEU A 97 -12.69 -5.44 -4.89
N LEU A 98 -13.80 -4.78 -5.18
CA LEU A 98 -14.51 -4.92 -6.47
C LEU A 98 -13.65 -4.42 -7.64
N TYR A 99 -12.88 -3.36 -7.44
CA TYR A 99 -11.97 -2.88 -8.48
C TYR A 99 -10.79 -3.86 -8.67
N ALA A 100 -10.19 -4.32 -7.56
CA ALA A 100 -9.13 -5.31 -7.59
C ALA A 100 -9.56 -6.64 -8.23
N SER A 101 -10.82 -7.05 -8.10
CA SER A 101 -11.34 -8.25 -8.75
C SER A 101 -11.55 -8.06 -10.26
N LYS A 102 -12.00 -6.88 -10.70
CA LYS A 102 -12.14 -6.57 -12.14
C LYS A 102 -10.82 -6.61 -12.89
N ILE A 103 -9.72 -6.19 -12.26
CA ILE A 103 -8.38 -6.26 -12.89
C ILE A 103 -7.92 -7.71 -13.13
N LYS A 104 -8.38 -8.69 -12.34
CA LYS A 104 -8.10 -10.11 -12.60
C LYS A 104 -8.77 -10.64 -13.86
N THR A 105 -9.87 -10.04 -14.30
CA THR A 105 -10.68 -10.55 -15.41
C THR A 105 -10.17 -10.12 -16.79
N TYR A 106 -9.21 -9.18 -16.85
CA TYR A 106 -8.65 -8.64 -18.10
C TYR A 106 -7.15 -8.92 -18.26
N ALA A 107 -6.58 -9.83 -17.48
CA ALA A 107 -5.17 -10.22 -17.53
C ALA A 107 -5.01 -11.65 -18.04
#